data_AF-A0A811UUJ0-F1
#
_entry.id   AF-A0A811UUJ0-F1
#
_cell.length_a   1.000
_cell.length_b   1.000
_cell.length_c   1.000
_cell.angle_alpha   90.00
_cell.angle_beta   90.00
_cell.angle_gamma   90.00
#
_symmetry.space_group_name_H-M   'P 1'
#
loop_
_entity.id
_entity.type
_entity.pdbx_description
1 polymer ?
#
loop_
_entity_poly.entity_id
_entity_poly.type
_entity_poly.pdbx_seq_one_letter_code
_entity_poly.pdbx_strand_id
1 'polypeptide(L)'
;MDSTIRAREEISRVMKSYGFPLRKWTSNNTQVLDGIPKSHLLSTDFLEFEDTSTVKALGIRWNARSDYFYFITKPIDSKGIITKRAILSAIAKLFDPLGWLAPIIIVAKILMQNIWLEGTDWDETVSSTTMNRWQTFVSGYAEINNIRVPRWVNFTPCATAEIHGFCDASEKAYAATIFLKITLEGKVNVNLLMAKTRVAPVKTISLPRLELCGAVLLAETMESIINQLNLGNLATHFWTDSTIVLAWIRKPPCSWSTFVAHRVTKIVEKVGNKNWRHVDSESNPADLASRGLPAGELVDNPLWWQGPSWLQEDDTKWPVNEIEQLTTIEEKRVHTHTSTVNDSQDILNRFSNFSRALRVISYIRRFYQRTHPKTKSFFKTESNLISPDEIKLTTQCLISICQKRYYSEEYERLKSGKSIGGKSEILPLNPFIDKDGIMRAGGRLSASSDLSYSERHPILLPYSAKLSRLYVQFVHQVSIHGENQLMLRLIRSQFWIPRVKNMIRSVIHNCKVCTIYKKRSQAQLMGILPEERTTFSRAFTNAGVDFAGPFNIKSYRGRGCRISKGYL
;
A
#
# COMPACT_ATOMS: atom_id res chain seq x y z
N MET A 1 16.16 46.44 -17.18
CA MET A 1 17.59 46.81 -17.09
C MET A 1 17.83 47.76 -15.92
N ASP A 2 17.18 48.92 -15.92
CA ASP A 2 17.31 49.92 -14.84
C ASP A 2 16.89 49.41 -13.46
N SER A 3 15.96 48.45 -13.41
CA SER A 3 15.61 47.76 -12.15
C SER A 3 16.77 46.94 -11.60
N THR A 4 17.49 46.22 -12.46
CA THR A 4 18.63 45.37 -12.09
C THR A 4 19.80 46.20 -11.58
N ILE A 5 20.11 47.32 -12.25
CA ILE A 5 21.18 48.24 -11.83
C ILE A 5 20.85 48.87 -10.47
N ARG A 6 19.60 49.31 -10.27
CA ARG A 6 19.14 49.83 -8.97
C ARG A 6 19.24 48.78 -7.86
N ALA A 7 18.76 47.56 -8.09
CA ALA A 7 18.83 46.48 -7.12
C ALA A 7 20.29 46.14 -6.73
N ARG A 8 21.19 46.10 -7.71
CA ARG A 8 22.64 45.93 -7.49
C ARG A 8 23.21 47.00 -6.57
N GLU A 9 22.86 48.26 -6.80
CA GLU A 9 23.34 49.40 -6.01
C GLU A 9 22.77 49.41 -4.59
N GLU A 10 21.48 49.10 -4.43
CA GLU A 10 20.82 48.97 -3.13
C GLU A 10 21.46 47.86 -2.29
N ILE A 11 21.62 46.68 -2.87
CA ILE A 11 22.26 45.53 -2.20
C ILE A 11 23.71 45.89 -1.83
N SER A 12 24.46 46.52 -2.73
CA SER A 12 25.83 46.95 -2.45
C SER A 12 25.90 47.95 -1.30
N ARG A 13 24.95 48.89 -1.23
CA ARG A 13 24.86 49.90 -0.17
C ARG A 13 24.56 49.26 1.19
N VAL A 14 23.57 48.37 1.23
CA VAL A 14 23.16 47.67 2.46
C VAL A 14 24.30 46.80 2.98
N MET A 15 24.88 45.94 2.13
CA MET A 15 25.97 45.06 2.57
C MET A 15 27.21 45.85 3.01
N LYS A 16 27.50 46.98 2.34
CA LYS A 16 28.56 47.89 2.75
C LYS A 16 28.28 48.54 4.11
N SER A 17 27.04 48.89 4.45
CA SER A 17 26.71 49.43 5.78
C SER A 17 26.94 48.44 6.92
N TYR A 18 26.89 47.13 6.64
CA TYR A 18 27.25 46.07 7.59
C TYR A 18 28.74 45.69 7.55
N GLY A 19 29.57 46.41 6.79
CA GLY A 19 31.00 46.12 6.66
C GLY A 19 31.33 44.96 5.71
N PHE A 20 30.38 44.52 4.89
CA PHE A 20 30.56 43.43 3.92
C PHE A 20 30.57 43.97 2.48
N PRO A 21 31.72 44.47 1.96
CA PRO A 21 31.80 44.90 0.57
C PRO A 21 31.67 43.70 -0.37
N LEU A 22 30.62 43.69 -1.20
CA LEU A 22 30.41 42.63 -2.18
C LEU A 22 31.49 42.67 -3.27
N ARG A 23 32.04 41.50 -3.57
CA ARG A 23 33.06 41.26 -4.59
C ARG A 23 32.62 40.12 -5.51
N LYS A 24 33.40 39.89 -6.57
CA LYS A 24 33.16 38.83 -7.57
C LYS A 24 31.88 39.06 -8.39
N TRP A 25 31.60 40.32 -8.73
CA TRP A 25 30.48 40.66 -9.61
C TRP A 25 30.70 40.12 -11.03
N THR A 26 29.64 39.55 -11.60
CA THR A 26 29.63 39.04 -12.97
C THR A 26 28.22 39.13 -13.56
N SER A 27 28.10 39.31 -14.87
CA SER A 27 26.82 39.46 -15.57
C SER A 27 26.95 39.08 -17.04
N ASN A 28 25.83 38.67 -17.65
CA ASN A 28 25.70 38.50 -19.09
C ASN A 28 25.58 39.83 -19.84
N ASN A 29 25.34 40.94 -19.13
CA ASN A 29 25.26 42.28 -19.72
C ASN A 29 26.26 43.23 -19.06
N THR A 30 27.14 43.82 -19.87
CA THR A 30 28.23 44.69 -19.41
C THR A 30 27.73 45.94 -18.71
N GLN A 31 26.56 46.46 -19.08
CA GLN A 31 25.98 47.65 -18.43
C GLN A 31 25.66 47.43 -16.94
N VAL A 32 25.42 46.18 -16.51
CA VAL A 32 25.22 45.85 -15.08
C VAL A 32 26.55 45.87 -14.31
N LEU A 33 27.69 45.84 -14.99
CA LEU A 33 29.02 45.88 -14.37
C LEU A 33 29.63 47.28 -14.36
N ASP A 34 29.04 48.22 -15.09
CA ASP A 34 29.51 49.60 -15.16
C ASP A 34 29.49 50.27 -13.77
N GLY A 35 30.59 50.97 -13.44
CA GLY A 35 30.78 51.63 -12.15
C GLY A 35 31.31 50.74 -11.02
N ILE A 36 31.51 49.43 -11.22
CA ILE A 36 32.14 48.55 -10.23
C ILE A 36 33.67 48.58 -10.39
N PRO A 37 34.45 48.73 -9.30
CA PRO A 37 35.90 48.65 -9.36
C PRO A 37 36.37 47.32 -9.95
N LYS A 38 37.39 47.33 -10.81
CA LYS A 38 37.95 46.10 -11.41
C LYS A 38 38.34 45.04 -10.38
N SER A 39 38.83 45.45 -9.21
CA SER A 39 39.17 44.55 -8.09
C SER A 39 37.97 43.82 -7.46
N HIS A 40 36.75 44.31 -7.70
CA HIS A 40 35.50 43.75 -7.21
C HIS A 40 34.76 42.96 -8.28
N LEU A 41 35.18 43.04 -9.55
CA LEU A 41 34.70 42.16 -10.60
C LEU A 41 35.29 40.76 -10.41
N LEU A 42 34.55 39.74 -10.83
CA LEU A 42 35.13 38.42 -11.04
C LEU A 42 36.06 38.55 -12.26
N SER A 43 37.35 38.27 -12.08
CA SER A 43 38.43 38.54 -13.04
C SER A 43 38.03 38.26 -14.49
N THR A 44 38.31 39.21 -15.38
CA THR A 44 38.07 39.13 -16.83
C THR A 44 38.85 38.01 -17.52
N ASP A 45 39.80 37.39 -16.84
CA ASP A 45 40.62 36.26 -17.32
C ASP A 45 39.85 34.92 -17.26
N PHE A 46 38.58 34.93 -17.67
CA PHE A 46 37.83 33.72 -17.99
C PHE A 46 38.34 33.02 -19.27
N LEU A 47 39.44 33.50 -19.86
CA LEU A 47 39.99 33.05 -21.13
C LEU A 47 41.38 32.40 -21.04
N GLU A 48 42.00 32.29 -19.86
CA GLU A 48 43.24 31.52 -19.73
C GLU A 48 43.04 30.27 -18.87
N PHE A 49 43.43 29.16 -19.49
CA PHE A 49 43.50 27.83 -18.92
C PHE A 49 44.42 27.83 -17.70
N GLU A 50 43.89 28.04 -16.50
CA GLU A 50 44.58 27.62 -15.29
C GLU A 50 43.59 27.21 -14.19
N ASP A 51 43.97 26.11 -13.53
CA ASP A 51 43.13 25.21 -12.73
C ASP A 51 42.70 25.79 -11.36
N THR A 52 42.70 27.12 -11.19
CA THR A 52 42.74 27.75 -9.86
C THR A 52 41.59 28.69 -9.49
N SER A 53 40.66 29.05 -10.38
CA SER A 53 39.60 30.00 -9.97
C SER A 53 38.26 29.82 -10.69
N THR A 54 37.63 28.67 -10.43
CA THR A 54 36.19 28.49 -10.64
C THR A 54 35.50 28.42 -9.30
N VAL A 55 34.33 29.06 -9.17
CA VAL A 55 33.41 28.73 -8.08
C VAL A 55 32.98 27.28 -8.33
N LYS A 56 33.72 26.33 -7.74
CA LYS A 56 33.46 24.89 -7.87
C LYS A 56 32.16 24.57 -7.14
N ALA A 57 31.03 24.74 -7.81
CA ALA A 57 29.83 23.98 -7.49
C ALA A 57 30.00 22.57 -8.08
N LEU A 58 30.86 21.78 -7.43
CA LEU A 58 30.96 20.33 -7.55
C LEU A 58 31.28 19.73 -8.94
N GLY A 59 31.36 20.47 -10.06
CA GLY A 59 31.81 19.95 -11.37
C GLY A 59 31.18 20.63 -12.59
N ILE A 60 30.05 21.32 -12.44
CA ILE A 60 29.44 22.17 -13.48
C ILE A 60 30.07 23.56 -13.43
N ARG A 61 30.37 24.15 -14.60
CA ARG A 61 30.83 25.53 -14.72
C ARG A 61 29.78 26.37 -15.43
N TRP A 62 29.70 27.66 -15.07
CA TRP A 62 28.82 28.64 -15.69
C TRP A 62 29.65 29.76 -16.30
N ASN A 63 29.43 30.04 -17.57
CA ASN A 63 29.97 31.22 -18.24
C ASN A 63 28.91 32.32 -18.19
N ALA A 64 29.14 33.34 -17.36
CA ALA A 64 28.20 34.44 -17.19
C ALA A 64 28.02 35.28 -18.46
N ARG A 65 29.06 35.44 -19.30
CA ARG A 65 28.99 36.28 -20.50
C ARG A 65 28.10 35.66 -21.58
N SER A 66 28.30 34.37 -21.86
CA SER A 66 27.48 33.66 -22.84
C SER A 66 26.17 33.11 -22.25
N ASP A 67 26.08 33.03 -20.92
CA ASP A 67 24.97 32.46 -20.15
C ASP A 67 24.71 30.96 -20.37
N TYR A 68 25.80 30.20 -20.54
CA TYR A 68 25.76 28.73 -20.66
C TYR A 68 26.46 28.04 -19.50
N PHE A 69 25.89 26.92 -19.09
CA PHE A 69 26.60 25.89 -18.34
C PHE A 69 27.45 25.04 -19.29
N TYR A 70 28.59 24.59 -18.78
CA TYR A 70 29.52 23.74 -19.51
C TYR A 70 30.29 22.83 -18.54
N PHE A 71 30.91 21.81 -19.10
CA PHE A 71 31.67 20.81 -18.38
C PHE A 71 33.14 20.89 -18.74
N ILE A 72 34.02 20.57 -17.78
CA ILE A 72 35.45 20.37 -18.05
C ILE A 72 35.85 19.00 -17.55
N THR A 73 36.34 18.18 -18.47
CA THR A 73 36.92 16.88 -18.20
C THR A 73 38.43 17.01 -18.03
N LYS A 74 38.95 16.37 -16.97
CA LYS A 74 40.39 16.15 -16.85
C LYS A 74 40.74 14.88 -17.64
N PRO A 75 41.87 14.85 -18.37
CA PRO A 75 42.29 13.65 -19.08
C PRO A 75 42.37 12.49 -18.08
N ILE A 76 41.72 11.38 -18.45
CA ILE A 76 41.79 10.15 -17.67
C ILE A 76 43.11 9.49 -18.03
N ASP A 77 43.99 9.34 -17.04
CA ASP A 77 45.29 8.74 -17.27
C ASP A 77 45.10 7.27 -17.68
N SER A 78 45.39 6.97 -18.94
CA SER A 78 45.24 5.65 -19.54
C SER A 78 46.55 4.85 -19.52
N LYS A 79 47.62 5.45 -18.96
CA LYS A 79 48.95 4.84 -18.89
C LYS A 79 49.14 4.16 -17.53
N GLY A 80 48.81 2.88 -17.44
CA GLY A 80 49.04 2.07 -16.25
C GLY A 80 48.07 0.89 -16.07
N ILE A 81 48.20 0.22 -14.93
CA ILE A 81 47.27 -0.83 -14.49
C ILE A 81 45.90 -0.19 -14.22
N ILE A 82 44.90 -0.52 -15.04
CA ILE A 82 43.53 -0.05 -14.83
C ILE A 82 42.85 -0.99 -13.84
N THR A 83 42.59 -0.47 -12.64
CA THR A 83 41.90 -1.18 -11.58
C THR A 83 40.45 -0.72 -11.47
N LYS A 84 39.63 -1.55 -10.81
CA LYS A 84 38.26 -1.22 -10.43
C LYS A 84 38.18 0.10 -9.65
N ARG A 85 39.13 0.34 -8.73
CA ARG A 85 39.21 1.60 -7.96
C ARG A 85 39.47 2.81 -8.87
N ALA A 86 40.36 2.68 -9.84
CA ALA A 86 40.67 3.76 -10.78
C ALA A 86 39.45 4.13 -11.63
N ILE A 87 38.72 3.13 -12.16
CA ILE A 87 37.49 3.34 -12.93
C ILE A 87 36.42 4.02 -12.08
N LEU A 88 36.17 3.54 -10.85
CA LEU A 88 35.20 4.16 -9.95
C LEU A 88 35.51 5.64 -9.68
N SER A 89 36.79 5.93 -9.40
CA SER A 89 37.28 7.28 -9.14
C SER A 89 37.06 8.19 -10.35
N ALA A 90 37.32 7.70 -11.57
CA ALA A 90 37.06 8.45 -12.80
C ALA A 90 35.56 8.75 -13.00
N ILE A 91 34.69 7.78 -12.76
CA ILE A 91 33.22 7.96 -12.86
C ILE A 91 32.73 9.00 -11.83
N ALA A 92 33.21 8.90 -10.59
CA ALA A 92 32.78 9.80 -9.51
C ALA A 92 33.25 11.27 -9.69
N LYS A 93 34.33 11.50 -10.47
CA LYS A 93 34.78 12.86 -10.81
C LYS A 93 33.82 13.59 -11.75
N LEU A 94 33.02 12.87 -12.52
CA LEU A 94 32.01 13.46 -13.40
C LEU A 94 30.75 13.76 -12.60
N PHE A 95 30.72 14.93 -11.97
CA PHE A 95 29.59 15.37 -11.18
C PHE A 95 28.51 16.03 -12.04
N ASP A 96 27.34 15.42 -12.05
CA ASP A 96 26.18 15.86 -12.81
C ASP A 96 24.90 15.72 -11.96
N PRO A 97 24.56 16.75 -11.16
CA PRO A 97 23.43 16.71 -10.24
C PRO A 97 22.08 16.74 -10.96
N LEU A 98 22.02 17.35 -12.14
CA LEU A 98 20.79 17.49 -12.94
C LEU A 98 20.64 16.39 -14.00
N GLY A 99 21.67 15.58 -14.23
CA GLY A 99 21.59 14.46 -15.17
C GLY A 99 21.72 14.84 -16.63
N TRP A 100 22.28 16.01 -16.97
CA TRP A 100 22.46 16.42 -18.37
C TRP A 100 23.39 15.48 -19.16
N LEU A 101 24.32 14.82 -18.47
CA LEU A 101 25.25 13.82 -19.00
C LEU A 101 24.77 12.39 -18.72
N ALA A 102 23.51 12.19 -18.33
CA ALA A 102 22.97 10.89 -17.97
C ALA A 102 23.19 9.78 -19.02
N PRO A 103 23.04 10.03 -20.35
CA PRO A 103 23.33 9.04 -21.39
C PRO A 103 24.79 8.57 -21.42
N ILE A 104 25.73 9.43 -21.01
CA ILE A 104 27.16 9.07 -20.95
C ILE A 104 27.45 8.34 -19.63
N ILE A 105 26.95 8.89 -18.52
CA ILE A 105 27.20 8.35 -17.17
C ILE A 105 26.62 6.94 -17.02
N ILE A 106 25.48 6.64 -17.64
CA ILE A 106 24.87 5.31 -17.53
C ILE A 106 25.74 4.21 -18.15
N VAL A 107 26.44 4.49 -19.25
CA VAL A 107 27.39 3.55 -19.89
C VAL A 107 28.48 3.18 -18.90
N ALA A 108 29.04 4.17 -18.20
CA ALA A 108 30.07 3.95 -17.20
C ALA A 108 29.54 3.20 -15.97
N LYS A 109 28.31 3.51 -15.51
CA LYS A 109 27.66 2.79 -14.40
C LYS A 109 27.37 1.32 -14.75
N ILE A 110 26.95 1.04 -15.98
CA ILE A 110 26.73 -0.33 -16.48
C ILE A 110 28.07 -1.08 -16.55
N LEU A 111 29.12 -0.44 -17.08
CA LEU A 111 30.46 -1.03 -17.09
C LEU A 111 30.91 -1.38 -15.67
N MET A 112 30.69 -0.47 -14.72
CA MET A 112 31.02 -0.72 -13.32
C MET A 112 30.26 -1.92 -12.77
N GLN A 113 28.95 -2.04 -13.03
CA GLN A 113 28.16 -3.23 -12.64
C GLN A 113 28.76 -4.52 -13.20
N ASN A 114 29.23 -4.54 -14.44
CA ASN A 114 29.87 -5.71 -15.03
C ASN A 114 31.16 -6.10 -14.30
N ILE A 115 32.00 -5.13 -13.93
CA ILE A 115 33.22 -5.37 -13.13
C ILE A 115 32.87 -5.99 -11.77
N TRP A 116 31.77 -5.56 -11.15
CA TRP A 116 31.29 -6.19 -9.91
C TRP A 116 30.86 -7.64 -10.10
N LEU A 117 30.26 -7.98 -11.24
CA LEU A 117 29.83 -9.34 -11.57
C LEU A 117 31.00 -10.26 -11.93
N GLU A 118 32.08 -9.71 -12.51
CA GLU A 118 33.33 -10.43 -12.78
C GLU A 118 34.08 -10.84 -11.51
N GLY A 119 33.74 -10.26 -10.35
CA GLY A 119 34.36 -10.60 -9.07
C GLY A 119 35.76 -10.01 -8.87
N THR A 120 36.17 -9.03 -9.69
CA THR A 120 37.49 -8.38 -9.61
C THR A 120 37.66 -7.61 -8.30
N ASP A 121 38.83 -7.77 -7.68
CA ASP A 121 39.21 -7.05 -6.47
C ASP A 121 39.54 -5.57 -6.75
N TRP A 122 39.63 -4.75 -5.69
CA TRP A 122 39.73 -3.29 -5.83
C TRP A 122 40.95 -2.80 -6.60
N ASP A 123 42.09 -3.43 -6.37
CA ASP A 123 43.40 -3.03 -6.88
C ASP A 123 43.94 -4.06 -7.90
N GLU A 124 43.09 -5.00 -8.33
CA GLU A 124 43.36 -5.97 -9.38
C GLU A 124 43.12 -5.36 -10.78
N THR A 125 43.90 -5.80 -11.77
CA THR A 125 43.71 -5.43 -13.17
C THR A 125 42.37 -5.95 -13.70
N VAL A 126 41.61 -5.10 -14.39
CA VAL A 126 40.38 -5.52 -15.06
C VAL A 126 40.65 -6.47 -16.22
N SER A 127 39.64 -7.28 -16.58
CA SER A 127 39.68 -8.17 -17.73
C SER A 127 39.93 -7.40 -19.04
N SER A 128 40.51 -8.07 -20.04
CA SER A 128 40.80 -7.47 -21.35
C SER A 128 39.54 -6.96 -22.06
N THR A 129 38.41 -7.64 -21.89
CA THR A 129 37.10 -7.24 -22.42
C THR A 129 36.61 -5.94 -21.78
N THR A 130 36.68 -5.83 -20.45
CA THR A 130 36.34 -4.60 -19.72
C THR A 130 37.30 -3.47 -20.06
N MET A 131 38.60 -3.76 -20.19
CA MET A 131 39.62 -2.78 -20.58
C MET A 131 39.28 -2.14 -21.93
N ASN A 132 38.92 -2.94 -22.94
CA ASN A 132 38.56 -2.42 -24.26
C ASN A 132 37.33 -1.51 -24.18
N ARG A 133 36.28 -1.91 -23.45
CA ARG A 133 35.07 -1.09 -23.27
C ARG A 133 35.37 0.21 -22.52
N TRP A 134 36.27 0.17 -21.54
CA TRP A 134 36.72 1.35 -20.83
C TRP A 134 37.50 2.30 -21.74
N GLN A 135 38.41 1.78 -22.56
CA GLN A 135 39.17 2.58 -23.53
C GLN A 135 38.25 3.27 -24.54
N THR A 136 37.22 2.58 -25.05
CA THR A 136 36.20 3.18 -25.92
C THR A 136 35.40 4.28 -25.21
N PHE A 137 35.11 4.12 -23.91
CA PHE A 137 34.47 5.19 -23.13
C PHE A 137 35.41 6.39 -22.95
N VAL A 138 36.69 6.15 -22.65
CA VAL A 138 37.70 7.20 -22.43
C VAL A 138 38.00 7.98 -23.71
N SER A 139 38.02 7.33 -24.89
CA SER A 139 38.31 8.01 -26.16
C SER A 139 37.31 9.11 -26.49
N GLY A 140 36.04 8.93 -26.14
CA GLY A 140 35.00 9.96 -26.31
C GLY A 140 34.92 10.98 -25.15
N TYR A 141 35.65 10.77 -24.06
CA TYR A 141 35.46 11.55 -22.82
C TYR A 141 35.79 13.05 -22.98
N ALA A 142 36.70 13.41 -23.89
CA ALA A 142 37.06 14.79 -24.17
C ALA A 142 35.90 15.60 -24.79
N GLU A 143 35.00 14.94 -25.54
CA GLU A 143 33.87 15.59 -26.22
C GLU A 143 32.85 16.20 -25.26
N ILE A 144 32.83 15.76 -23.99
CA ILE A 144 32.00 16.37 -22.94
C ILE A 144 32.31 17.87 -22.80
N ASN A 145 33.54 18.30 -23.10
CA ASN A 145 33.94 19.71 -23.07
C ASN A 145 33.25 20.58 -24.12
N ASN A 146 32.61 19.97 -25.11
CA ASN A 146 31.88 20.67 -26.18
C ASN A 146 30.40 20.89 -25.81
N ILE A 147 29.88 20.20 -24.79
CA ILE A 147 28.48 20.33 -24.36
C ILE A 147 28.24 21.72 -23.76
N ARG A 148 27.19 22.40 -24.24
CA ARG A 148 26.74 23.72 -23.76
C ARG A 148 25.25 23.62 -23.42
N VAL A 149 24.89 23.98 -22.18
CA VAL A 149 23.50 23.97 -21.72
C VAL A 149 23.08 25.40 -21.36
N PRO A 150 22.05 25.98 -22.00
CA PRO A 150 21.62 27.34 -21.69
C PRO A 150 21.13 27.41 -20.23
N ARG A 151 21.59 28.41 -19.46
CA ARG A 151 21.11 28.59 -18.08
C ARG A 151 19.66 29.05 -18.07
N TRP A 152 19.32 29.97 -18.96
CA TRP A 152 17.97 30.50 -19.07
C TRP A 152 17.13 29.63 -20.00
N VAL A 153 16.01 29.15 -19.48
CA VAL A 153 15.07 28.26 -20.19
C VAL A 153 13.97 29.02 -20.94
N ASN A 154 14.16 30.31 -21.22
CA ASN A 154 13.18 31.21 -21.83
C ASN A 154 11.91 31.49 -20.98
N PHE A 155 11.95 31.23 -19.68
CA PHE A 155 10.83 31.51 -18.79
C PHE A 155 10.67 33.02 -18.54
N THR A 156 9.43 33.51 -18.59
CA THR A 156 9.02 34.83 -18.11
C THR A 156 7.67 34.73 -17.38
N PRO A 157 7.34 35.65 -16.46
CA PRO A 157 6.08 35.58 -15.70
C PRO A 157 4.80 35.64 -16.54
N CYS A 158 4.87 36.14 -17.78
CA CYS A 158 3.75 36.21 -18.71
C CYS A 158 3.65 34.98 -19.62
N ALA A 159 4.65 34.08 -19.59
CA ALA A 159 4.68 32.88 -20.42
C ALA A 159 3.85 31.75 -19.78
N THR A 160 3.25 30.92 -20.62
CA THR A 160 2.63 29.67 -20.17
C THR A 160 3.70 28.59 -20.11
N ALA A 161 3.76 27.85 -19.02
CA ALA A 161 4.76 26.81 -18.79
C ALA A 161 4.10 25.45 -18.53
N GLU A 162 4.63 24.42 -19.18
CA GLU A 162 4.18 23.02 -19.09
C GLU A 162 5.39 22.13 -18.81
N ILE A 163 5.22 21.10 -17.97
CA ILE A 163 6.28 20.14 -17.68
C ILE A 163 5.95 18.79 -18.30
N HIS A 164 6.91 18.28 -19.08
CA HIS A 164 6.80 17.01 -19.79
C HIS A 164 7.84 16.04 -19.27
N GLY A 165 7.35 14.94 -18.70
CA GLY A 165 8.17 13.85 -18.19
C GLY A 165 8.16 12.67 -19.12
N PHE A 166 9.32 12.15 -19.52
CA PHE A 166 9.44 10.92 -20.31
C PHE A 166 10.15 9.86 -19.47
N CYS A 167 9.73 8.61 -19.60
CA CYS A 167 10.43 7.47 -19.01
C CYS A 167 10.60 6.34 -20.00
N ASP A 168 11.69 5.60 -19.80
CA ASP A 168 12.02 4.42 -20.58
C ASP A 168 12.77 3.40 -19.71
N ALA A 169 12.76 2.14 -20.11
CA ALA A 169 13.61 1.12 -19.56
C ALA A 169 14.14 0.13 -20.59
N SER A 170 15.43 -0.17 -20.47
CA SER A 170 16.08 -1.32 -21.10
C SER A 170 16.38 -2.40 -20.07
N GLU A 171 16.84 -3.57 -20.54
CA GLU A 171 17.32 -4.66 -19.67
C GLU A 171 18.51 -4.24 -18.79
N LYS A 172 19.26 -3.20 -19.18
CA LYS A 172 20.48 -2.75 -18.50
C LYS A 172 20.26 -1.57 -17.57
N ALA A 173 19.33 -0.68 -17.89
CA ALA A 173 19.04 0.50 -17.08
C ALA A 173 17.67 1.10 -17.43
N TYR A 174 17.15 1.92 -16.53
CA TYR A 174 15.93 2.69 -16.75
C TYR A 174 16.16 4.15 -16.41
N ALA A 175 15.41 5.02 -17.09
CA ALA A 175 15.65 6.45 -17.10
C ALA A 175 14.35 7.25 -17.03
N ALA A 176 14.49 8.48 -16.57
CA ALA A 176 13.46 9.51 -16.63
C ALA A 176 14.10 10.84 -17.06
N THR A 177 13.45 11.55 -17.97
CA THR A 177 13.85 12.88 -18.44
C THR A 177 12.69 13.84 -18.27
N ILE A 178 12.98 15.09 -17.92
CA ILE A 178 11.98 16.12 -17.63
C ILE A 178 12.33 17.37 -18.42
N PHE A 179 11.38 17.79 -19.24
CA PHE A 179 11.44 18.95 -20.10
C PHE A 179 10.47 20.03 -19.63
N LEU A 180 10.86 21.29 -19.82
CA LEU A 180 10.00 22.44 -19.65
C LEU A 180 9.68 23.01 -21.02
N LYS A 181 8.39 23.01 -21.36
CA LYS A 181 7.84 23.68 -22.54
C LYS A 181 7.34 25.05 -22.11
N ILE A 182 7.81 26.09 -22.79
CA ILE A 182 7.44 27.48 -22.51
C ILE A 182 6.92 28.10 -23.80
N THR A 183 5.71 28.64 -23.72
CA THR A 183 5.07 29.35 -24.82
C THR A 183 4.93 30.82 -24.46
N LEU A 184 5.53 31.68 -25.29
CA LEU A 184 5.46 33.13 -25.16
C LEU A 184 5.16 33.72 -26.55
N GLU A 185 4.05 34.46 -26.67
CA GLU A 185 3.65 35.13 -27.93
C GLU A 185 3.65 34.18 -29.16
N GLY A 186 3.22 32.92 -28.95
CA GLY A 186 3.18 31.88 -30.00
C GLY A 186 4.52 31.20 -30.29
N LYS A 187 5.63 31.62 -29.67
CA LYS A 187 6.92 30.92 -29.76
C LYS A 187 7.03 29.88 -28.66
N VAL A 188 7.23 28.63 -29.06
CA VAL A 188 7.42 27.49 -28.16
C VAL A 188 8.91 27.19 -28.02
N ASN A 189 9.39 27.08 -26.80
CA ASN A 189 10.74 26.61 -26.48
C ASN A 189 10.65 25.42 -25.53
N VAL A 190 11.34 24.35 -25.86
CA VAL A 190 11.42 23.14 -25.04
C VAL A 190 12.85 22.93 -24.61
N ASN A 191 13.08 22.77 -23.30
CA ASN A 191 14.42 22.60 -22.75
C ASN A 191 14.44 21.46 -21.73
N LEU A 192 15.47 20.61 -21.80
CA LEU A 192 15.75 19.61 -20.78
C LEU A 192 16.10 20.28 -19.45
N LEU A 193 15.29 20.05 -18.42
CA LEU A 193 15.58 20.52 -17.06
C LEU A 193 16.45 19.53 -16.30
N MET A 194 16.05 18.26 -16.30
CA MET A 194 16.65 17.23 -15.47
C MET A 194 16.49 15.86 -16.12
N ALA A 195 17.46 14.99 -15.92
CA ALA A 195 17.31 13.56 -16.14
C ALA A 195 17.81 12.76 -14.93
N LYS A 196 17.30 11.54 -14.78
CA LYS A 196 17.82 10.57 -13.83
C LYS A 196 17.89 9.19 -14.46
N THR A 197 18.95 8.47 -14.13
CA THR A 197 19.17 7.10 -14.59
C THR A 197 19.49 6.18 -13.43
N ARG A 198 19.03 4.93 -13.54
CA ARG A 198 19.36 3.85 -12.60
C ARG A 198 19.71 2.59 -13.37
N VAL A 199 20.79 1.94 -12.97
CA VAL A 199 21.16 0.63 -13.52
C VAL A 199 20.12 -0.40 -13.09
N ALA A 200 19.75 -1.29 -14.01
CA ALA A 200 18.80 -2.36 -13.75
C ALA A 200 19.37 -3.29 -12.64
N PRO A 201 18.50 -3.86 -11.78
CA PRO A 201 18.93 -4.82 -10.78
C PRO A 201 19.59 -6.05 -11.43
N VAL A 202 20.62 -6.60 -10.78
CA VAL A 202 21.27 -7.86 -11.22
C VAL A 202 20.28 -9.03 -11.21
N LYS A 203 19.33 -9.03 -10.27
CA LYS A 203 18.25 -10.02 -10.26
C LYS A 203 17.35 -9.79 -11.46
N THR A 204 17.17 -10.82 -12.28
CA THR A 204 16.33 -10.78 -13.47
C THR A 204 14.90 -10.39 -13.11
N ILE A 205 14.46 -9.31 -13.74
CA ILE A 205 13.08 -8.82 -13.69
C ILE A 205 12.63 -8.62 -15.13
N SER A 206 11.34 -8.83 -15.38
CA SER A 206 10.79 -8.70 -16.73
C SER A 206 10.87 -7.25 -17.22
N LEU A 207 11.01 -7.06 -18.53
CA LEU A 207 11.07 -5.74 -19.16
C LEU A 207 9.87 -4.84 -18.78
N PRO A 208 8.60 -5.31 -18.77
CA PRO A 208 7.48 -4.49 -18.32
C PRO A 208 7.62 -4.00 -16.87
N ARG A 209 8.20 -4.81 -15.99
CA ARG A 209 8.46 -4.42 -14.60
C ARG A 209 9.59 -3.38 -14.49
N LEU A 210 10.57 -3.41 -15.40
CA LEU A 210 11.61 -2.39 -15.53
C LEU A 210 11.03 -1.07 -16.05
N GLU A 211 10.20 -1.13 -17.09
CA GLU A 211 9.48 0.04 -17.64
C GLU A 211 8.63 0.71 -16.54
N LEU A 212 7.92 -0.08 -15.73
CA LEU A 212 7.19 0.44 -14.56
C LEU A 212 8.12 1.06 -13.51
N CYS A 213 9.36 0.56 -13.36
CA CYS A 213 10.35 1.22 -12.49
C CYS A 213 10.83 2.55 -13.07
N GLY A 214 10.95 2.67 -14.40
CA GLY A 214 11.17 3.93 -15.10
C GLY A 214 10.05 4.94 -14.82
N ALA A 215 8.80 4.52 -14.92
CA ALA A 215 7.64 5.36 -14.60
C ALA A 215 7.61 5.81 -13.13
N VAL A 216 7.99 4.94 -12.19
CA VAL A 216 8.16 5.32 -10.77
C VAL A 216 9.27 6.36 -10.61
N LEU A 217 10.42 6.18 -11.27
CA LEU A 217 11.54 7.12 -11.22
C LEU A 217 11.12 8.49 -11.74
N LEU A 218 10.32 8.52 -12.81
CA LEU A 218 9.77 9.75 -13.36
C LEU A 218 8.82 10.44 -12.36
N ALA A 219 7.89 9.70 -11.76
CA ALA A 219 6.95 10.24 -10.78
C ALA A 219 7.67 10.85 -9.57
N GLU A 220 8.70 10.19 -9.03
CA GLU A 220 9.52 10.72 -7.93
C GLU A 220 10.29 11.98 -8.31
N THR A 221 10.83 12.00 -9.54
CA THR A 221 11.62 13.15 -10.01
C THR A 221 10.73 14.35 -10.29
N MET A 222 9.56 14.11 -10.89
CA MET A 222 8.57 15.15 -11.18
C MET A 222 8.05 15.82 -9.90
N GLU A 223 7.63 15.04 -8.91
CA GLU A 223 7.19 15.56 -7.61
C GLU A 223 8.27 16.43 -6.96
N SER A 224 9.54 15.99 -7.01
CA SER A 224 10.66 16.77 -6.48
C SER A 224 10.86 18.10 -7.21
N ILE A 225 10.71 18.13 -8.53
CA ILE A 225 10.94 19.33 -9.34
C ILE A 225 9.79 20.33 -9.18
N ILE A 226 8.54 19.87 -9.26
CA ILE A 226 7.36 20.75 -9.13
C ILE A 226 7.39 21.51 -7.80
N ASN A 227 7.72 20.81 -6.71
CA ASN A 227 7.84 21.40 -5.38
C ASN A 227 9.00 22.41 -5.26
N GLN A 228 10.05 22.28 -6.07
CA GLN A 228 11.21 23.17 -6.03
C GLN A 228 11.07 24.39 -6.93
N LEU A 229 10.42 24.24 -8.09
CA LEU A 229 10.24 25.33 -9.05
C LEU A 229 9.28 26.40 -8.52
N ASN A 230 8.30 26.05 -7.68
CA ASN A 230 7.33 26.98 -7.09
C ASN A 230 6.61 27.88 -8.12
N LEU A 231 6.42 27.40 -9.35
CA LEU A 231 5.80 28.14 -10.45
C LEU A 231 4.26 28.03 -10.46
N GLY A 232 3.65 27.61 -9.35
CA GLY A 232 2.20 27.40 -9.23
C GLY A 232 1.71 26.13 -9.93
N ASN A 233 0.45 26.13 -10.36
CA ASN A 233 -0.16 24.99 -11.05
C ASN A 233 0.30 24.94 -12.51
N LEU A 234 1.38 24.22 -12.77
CA LEU A 234 1.84 23.89 -14.12
C LEU A 234 1.05 22.72 -14.69
N ALA A 235 0.78 22.75 -16.00
CA ALA A 235 0.27 21.57 -16.69
C ALA A 235 1.37 20.50 -16.73
N THR A 236 1.04 19.27 -16.32
CA THR A 236 2.00 18.17 -16.25
C THR A 236 1.57 17.03 -17.17
N HIS A 237 2.50 16.56 -18.00
CA HIS A 237 2.32 15.47 -18.94
C HIS A 237 3.37 14.38 -18.73
N PHE A 238 2.95 13.12 -18.76
CA PHE A 238 3.83 11.96 -18.56
C PHE A 238 3.77 11.06 -19.79
N TRP A 239 4.95 10.63 -20.27
CA TRP A 239 5.11 9.91 -21.53
C TRP A 239 5.90 8.62 -21.31
N THR A 240 5.42 7.53 -21.88
CA THR A 240 6.08 6.23 -21.90
C THR A 240 5.72 5.51 -23.19
N ASP A 241 6.66 4.76 -23.74
CA ASP A 241 6.46 3.87 -24.89
C ASP A 241 5.90 2.50 -24.48
N SER A 242 5.82 2.21 -23.18
CA SER A 242 5.21 0.99 -22.69
C SER A 242 3.70 1.11 -22.55
N THR A 243 3.00 0.53 -23.52
CA THR A 243 1.53 0.36 -23.46
C THR A 243 1.08 -0.51 -22.27
N ILE A 244 1.93 -1.43 -21.81
CA ILE A 244 1.66 -2.27 -20.63
C ILE A 244 1.66 -1.42 -19.37
N VAL A 245 2.65 -0.53 -19.21
CA VAL A 245 2.73 0.39 -18.07
C VAL A 245 1.54 1.36 -18.06
N LEU A 246 1.16 1.90 -19.22
CA LEU A 246 -0.04 2.74 -19.33
C LEU A 246 -1.30 2.00 -18.87
N ALA A 247 -1.49 0.76 -19.33
CA ALA A 247 -2.60 -0.08 -18.90
C ALA A 247 -2.58 -0.34 -17.38
N TRP A 248 -1.41 -0.57 -16.79
CA TRP A 248 -1.25 -0.74 -15.35
C TRP A 248 -1.60 0.52 -14.54
N ILE A 249 -1.18 1.70 -14.99
CA ILE A 249 -1.46 2.97 -14.31
C ILE A 249 -2.94 3.35 -14.38
N ARG A 250 -3.63 3.00 -15.48
CA ARG A 250 -5.05 3.33 -15.69
C ARG A 250 -6.01 2.53 -14.80
N LYS A 251 -5.74 1.25 -14.50
CA LYS A 251 -6.60 0.47 -13.58
C LYS A 251 -6.25 0.72 -12.10
N PRO A 252 -7.19 0.51 -11.17
CA PRO A 252 -6.91 0.60 -9.74
C PRO A 252 -5.76 -0.32 -9.30
N PRO A 253 -4.85 0.12 -8.40
CA PRO A 253 -3.71 -0.69 -7.97
C PRO A 253 -4.09 -2.07 -7.41
N CYS A 254 -5.28 -2.21 -6.82
CA CYS A 254 -5.76 -3.47 -6.26
C CYS A 254 -5.98 -4.57 -7.31
N SER A 255 -6.09 -4.20 -8.59
CA SER A 255 -6.27 -5.13 -9.72
C SER A 255 -5.00 -5.91 -10.08
N TRP A 256 -3.83 -5.48 -9.59
CA TRP A 256 -2.54 -6.03 -10.01
C TRP A 256 -1.87 -6.89 -8.93
N SER A 257 -0.92 -7.72 -9.37
CA SER A 257 0.01 -8.43 -8.48
C SER A 257 0.74 -7.46 -7.54
N THR A 258 1.26 -7.96 -6.42
CA THR A 258 1.86 -7.10 -5.38
C THR A 258 2.95 -6.17 -5.91
N PHE A 259 3.85 -6.66 -6.78
CA PHE A 259 4.93 -5.84 -7.33
C PHE A 259 4.42 -4.63 -8.11
N VAL A 260 3.43 -4.86 -8.99
CA VAL A 260 2.83 -3.84 -9.85
C VAL A 260 1.95 -2.92 -9.02
N ALA A 261 1.08 -3.49 -8.16
CA ALA A 261 0.19 -2.76 -7.28
C ALA A 261 0.93 -1.73 -6.41
N HIS A 262 2.03 -2.11 -5.76
CA HIS A 262 2.81 -1.20 -4.92
C HIS A 262 3.42 -0.03 -5.71
N ARG A 263 3.91 -0.29 -6.93
CA ARG A 263 4.52 0.74 -7.79
C ARG A 263 3.49 1.67 -8.41
N VAL A 264 2.37 1.11 -8.90
CA VAL A 264 1.24 1.92 -9.40
C VAL A 264 0.70 2.80 -8.27
N THR A 265 0.54 2.27 -7.05
CA THR A 265 0.14 3.09 -5.88
C THR A 265 1.08 4.28 -5.68
N LYS A 266 2.39 4.03 -5.72
CA LYS A 266 3.41 5.09 -5.58
C LYS A 266 3.35 6.14 -6.69
N ILE A 267 3.09 5.74 -7.93
CA ILE A 267 2.90 6.68 -9.06
C ILE A 267 1.66 7.54 -8.81
N VAL A 268 0.53 6.90 -8.52
CA VAL A 268 -0.76 7.57 -8.35
C VAL A 268 -0.77 8.52 -7.15
N GLU A 269 -0.11 8.16 -6.04
CA GLU A 269 0.02 9.04 -4.87
C GLU A 269 0.85 10.30 -5.16
N LYS A 270 1.86 10.21 -6.04
CA LYS A 270 2.79 11.31 -6.32
C LYS A 270 2.31 12.26 -7.42
N VAL A 271 1.84 11.70 -8.53
CA VAL A 271 1.53 12.47 -9.73
C VAL A 271 0.13 12.19 -10.29
N GLY A 272 -0.64 11.32 -9.63
CA GLY A 272 -1.93 10.86 -10.14
C GLY A 272 -1.81 9.86 -11.30
N ASN A 273 -2.97 9.39 -11.76
CA ASN A 273 -3.09 8.49 -12.91
C ASN A 273 -3.56 9.20 -14.18
N LYS A 274 -3.90 10.48 -14.09
CA LYS A 274 -4.33 11.31 -15.22
C LYS A 274 -3.10 11.86 -15.94
N ASN A 275 -3.22 12.17 -17.23
CA ASN A 275 -2.17 12.78 -18.08
C ASN A 275 -0.98 11.87 -18.46
N TRP A 276 -1.11 10.55 -18.30
CA TRP A 276 -0.17 9.57 -18.88
C TRP A 276 -0.52 9.27 -20.35
N ARG A 277 0.48 9.34 -21.23
CA ARG A 277 0.35 9.24 -22.68
C ARG A 277 1.40 8.30 -23.28
N HIS A 278 1.06 7.73 -24.42
CA HIS A 278 2.01 6.94 -25.22
C HIS A 278 2.92 7.85 -26.04
N VAL A 279 4.19 7.46 -26.19
CA VAL A 279 5.14 8.04 -27.15
C VAL A 279 5.83 6.89 -27.88
N ASP A 280 6.13 7.04 -29.15
CA ASP A 280 6.89 6.01 -29.87
C ASP A 280 8.35 6.00 -29.39
N SER A 281 8.97 4.81 -29.29
CA SER A 281 10.32 4.66 -28.73
C SER A 281 11.38 5.52 -29.44
N GLU A 282 11.27 5.72 -30.76
CA GLU A 282 12.19 6.59 -31.53
C GLU A 282 12.08 8.07 -31.15
N SER A 283 10.92 8.49 -30.66
CA SER A 283 10.66 9.83 -30.15
C SER A 283 10.79 9.91 -28.64
N ASN A 284 11.31 8.90 -27.95
CA ASN A 284 11.43 8.90 -26.49
C ASN A 284 12.85 9.32 -26.06
N PRO A 285 13.07 10.56 -25.56
CA PRO A 285 14.40 10.98 -25.12
C PRO A 285 14.93 10.18 -23.93
N ALA A 286 14.06 9.52 -23.16
CA ALA A 286 14.49 8.66 -22.06
C ALA A 286 15.19 7.37 -22.55
N ASP A 287 14.93 6.90 -23.77
CA ASP A 287 15.60 5.73 -24.37
C ASP A 287 17.11 5.97 -24.53
N LEU A 288 17.49 7.19 -24.93
CA LEU A 288 18.90 7.61 -25.01
C LEU A 288 19.61 7.49 -23.65
N ALA A 289 18.91 7.80 -22.56
CA ALA A 289 19.43 7.71 -21.21
C ALA A 289 19.35 6.31 -20.59
N SER A 290 18.47 5.43 -21.06
CA SER A 290 18.34 4.05 -20.59
C SER A 290 19.35 3.13 -21.30
N ARG A 291 19.65 3.37 -22.57
CA ARG A 291 20.63 2.61 -23.37
C ARG A 291 22.04 3.18 -23.26
N GLY A 292 22.13 4.50 -23.19
CA GLY A 292 23.37 5.26 -23.18
C GLY A 292 23.85 5.67 -24.57
N LEU A 293 24.60 6.77 -24.62
CA LEU A 293 25.17 7.35 -25.84
C LEU A 293 26.64 7.72 -25.62
N PRO A 294 27.49 7.63 -26.66
CA PRO A 294 28.83 8.20 -26.61
C PRO A 294 28.76 9.73 -26.55
N ALA A 295 29.78 10.35 -25.94
CA ALA A 295 29.74 11.79 -25.68
C ALA A 295 29.66 12.64 -26.95
N GLY A 296 30.35 12.25 -28.03
CA GLY A 296 30.31 12.97 -29.31
C GLY A 296 28.91 13.01 -29.93
N GLU A 297 28.12 11.95 -29.80
CA GLU A 297 26.74 11.93 -30.30
C GLU A 297 25.79 12.76 -29.42
N LEU A 298 26.10 12.94 -28.14
CA LEU A 298 25.27 13.72 -27.22
C LEU A 298 25.36 15.23 -27.48
N VAL A 299 26.50 15.73 -27.97
CA VAL A 299 26.77 17.17 -28.13
C VAL A 299 25.67 17.84 -28.97
N ASP A 300 25.37 17.27 -30.15
CA ASP A 300 24.45 17.86 -31.12
C ASP A 300 23.13 17.07 -31.23
N ASN A 301 22.69 16.40 -30.16
CA ASN A 301 21.46 15.59 -30.19
C ASN A 301 20.20 16.44 -29.89
N PRO A 302 19.36 16.76 -30.89
CA PRO A 302 18.18 17.60 -30.67
C PRO A 302 17.13 16.90 -29.79
N LEU A 303 16.96 15.59 -29.92
CA LEU A 303 15.99 14.82 -29.14
C LEU A 303 16.32 14.88 -27.64
N TRP A 304 17.60 14.81 -27.27
CA TRP A 304 18.03 14.90 -25.88
C TRP A 304 17.84 16.30 -25.29
N TRP A 305 18.23 17.35 -26.01
CA TRP A 305 18.25 18.72 -25.47
C TRP A 305 16.91 19.45 -25.59
N GLN A 306 16.17 19.22 -26.68
CA GLN A 306 14.93 19.92 -27.02
C GLN A 306 13.70 19.01 -26.98
N GLY A 307 13.88 17.70 -26.76
CA GLY A 307 12.78 16.75 -26.78
C GLY A 307 12.29 16.46 -28.21
N PRO A 308 11.14 15.78 -28.33
CA PRO A 308 10.58 15.42 -29.63
C PRO A 308 10.11 16.65 -30.41
N SER A 309 10.27 16.64 -31.73
CA SER A 309 9.91 17.80 -32.58
C SER A 309 8.44 18.21 -32.44
N TRP A 310 7.53 17.24 -32.35
CA TRP A 310 6.10 17.49 -32.15
C TRP A 310 5.77 18.19 -30.82
N LEU A 311 6.67 18.19 -29.84
CA LEU A 311 6.46 18.89 -28.57
C LEU A 311 6.61 20.41 -28.73
N GLN A 312 7.28 20.86 -29.78
CA GLN A 312 7.38 22.28 -30.16
C GLN A 312 6.11 22.77 -30.89
N GLU A 313 5.26 21.85 -31.32
CA GLU A 313 4.00 22.13 -32.01
C GLU A 313 2.82 22.21 -31.03
N ASP A 314 1.67 22.64 -31.54
CA ASP A 314 0.41 22.63 -30.81
C ASP A 314 -0.01 21.23 -30.38
N ASP A 315 -0.74 21.18 -29.27
CA ASP A 315 -1.17 19.98 -28.55
C ASP A 315 -1.96 18.99 -29.42
N THR A 316 -2.57 19.50 -30.50
CA THR A 316 -3.34 18.71 -31.48
C THR A 316 -2.46 17.79 -32.32
N LYS A 317 -1.18 18.13 -32.49
CA LYS A 317 -0.21 17.33 -33.26
C LYS A 317 0.54 16.32 -32.40
N TRP A 318 0.28 16.30 -31.09
CA TRP A 318 0.88 15.32 -30.19
C TRP A 318 0.33 13.91 -30.46
N PRO A 319 1.08 12.85 -30.13
CA PRO A 319 0.59 11.48 -30.25
C PRO A 319 -0.76 11.31 -29.53
N VAL A 320 -1.77 10.89 -30.27
CA VAL A 320 -3.12 10.67 -29.73
C VAL A 320 -3.17 9.30 -29.05
N ASN A 321 -3.72 9.28 -27.83
CA ASN A 321 -4.01 8.06 -27.10
C ASN A 321 -5.22 7.35 -27.72
N GLU A 322 -5.07 6.78 -28.91
CA GLU A 322 -6.06 5.84 -29.40
C GLU A 322 -5.82 4.48 -28.73
N ILE A 323 -6.90 3.87 -28.25
CA ILE A 323 -6.99 2.54 -27.60
C ILE A 323 -7.08 2.58 -26.06
N GLU A 324 -8.20 2.06 -25.54
CA GLU A 324 -8.29 1.48 -24.21
C GLU A 324 -7.30 0.31 -24.11
N GLN A 325 -6.05 0.60 -23.75
CA GLN A 325 -5.03 -0.42 -23.59
C GLN A 325 -5.39 -1.32 -22.40
N LEU A 326 -6.01 -2.46 -22.72
CA LEU A 326 -6.36 -3.51 -21.77
C LEU A 326 -5.24 -4.55 -21.76
N THR A 327 -4.56 -4.70 -20.63
CA THR A 327 -3.63 -5.81 -20.40
C THR A 327 -4.15 -6.73 -19.30
N THR A 328 -3.88 -8.03 -19.45
CA THR A 328 -4.10 -9.07 -18.44
C THR A 328 -2.79 -9.51 -17.77
N ILE A 329 -1.65 -8.99 -18.23
CA ILE A 329 -0.33 -9.29 -17.66
C ILE A 329 -0.28 -8.76 -16.23
N GLU A 330 0.08 -9.63 -15.28
CA GLU A 330 0.11 -9.33 -13.83
C GLU A 330 -1.25 -8.98 -13.22
N GLU A 331 -2.36 -9.16 -13.94
CA GLU A 331 -3.70 -8.99 -13.40
C GLU A 331 -3.97 -10.07 -12.33
N LYS A 332 -4.43 -9.65 -11.16
CA LYS A 332 -4.88 -10.59 -10.13
C LYS A 332 -6.09 -11.32 -10.69
N ARG A 333 -5.90 -12.62 -10.95
CA ARG A 333 -7.01 -13.50 -11.26
C ARG A 333 -7.97 -13.49 -10.07
N VAL A 334 -9.17 -12.98 -10.31
CA VAL A 334 -10.28 -13.19 -9.39
C VAL A 334 -10.57 -14.68 -9.45
N HIS A 335 -10.08 -15.43 -8.46
CA HIS A 335 -10.48 -16.81 -8.26
C HIS A 335 -11.93 -16.82 -7.80
N THR A 336 -12.87 -16.79 -8.74
CA THR A 336 -14.23 -17.25 -8.49
C THR A 336 -14.16 -18.74 -8.23
N HIS A 337 -14.08 -19.11 -6.96
CA HIS A 337 -14.37 -20.47 -6.54
C HIS A 337 -15.86 -20.71 -6.80
N THR A 338 -16.19 -21.34 -7.92
CA THR A 338 -17.40 -22.13 -8.05
C THR A 338 -17.25 -23.33 -7.12
N SER A 339 -17.59 -23.16 -5.84
CA SER A 339 -17.79 -24.33 -5.00
C SER A 339 -19.00 -25.06 -5.56
N THR A 340 -18.79 -26.27 -6.08
CA THR A 340 -19.86 -27.28 -6.04
C THR A 340 -20.32 -27.33 -4.59
N VAL A 341 -21.56 -26.91 -4.34
CA VAL A 341 -22.13 -26.89 -3.00
C VAL A 341 -22.20 -28.34 -2.56
N ASN A 342 -21.21 -28.77 -1.77
CA ASN A 342 -21.37 -29.94 -0.94
C ASN A 342 -22.52 -29.60 0.01
N ASP A 343 -23.70 -30.17 -0.26
CA ASP A 343 -24.97 -29.95 0.45
C ASP A 343 -24.92 -30.36 1.96
N SER A 344 -23.73 -30.74 2.43
CA SER A 344 -23.43 -31.28 3.75
C SER A 344 -23.12 -30.23 4.82
N GLN A 345 -22.81 -28.97 4.47
CA GLN A 345 -22.52 -27.95 5.48
C GLN A 345 -23.73 -27.05 5.79
N ASP A 346 -24.26 -27.19 7.00
CA ASP A 346 -25.29 -26.30 7.54
C ASP A 346 -24.77 -24.85 7.67
N ILE A 347 -25.44 -23.88 7.03
CA ILE A 347 -25.10 -22.46 7.09
C ILE A 347 -24.99 -21.94 8.54
N LEU A 348 -25.73 -22.55 9.46
CA LEU A 348 -25.71 -22.21 10.88
C LEU A 348 -24.36 -22.53 11.55
N ASN A 349 -23.51 -23.37 10.95
CA ASN A 349 -22.17 -23.66 11.45
C ASN A 349 -21.27 -22.42 11.48
N ARG A 350 -21.56 -21.41 10.64
CA ARG A 350 -20.84 -20.13 10.61
C ARG A 350 -21.21 -19.18 11.74
N PHE A 351 -22.16 -19.55 12.60
CA PHE A 351 -22.68 -18.69 13.66
C PHE A 351 -22.46 -19.28 15.06
N SER A 352 -22.21 -18.38 16.01
CA SER A 352 -22.10 -18.65 17.45
C SER A 352 -23.21 -17.97 18.27
N ASN A 353 -24.04 -17.14 17.63
CA ASN A 353 -25.12 -16.39 18.27
C ASN A 353 -26.40 -16.52 17.44
N PHE A 354 -27.49 -16.96 18.08
CA PHE A 354 -28.78 -17.22 17.43
C PHE A 354 -29.41 -15.95 16.85
N SER A 355 -29.47 -14.85 17.61
CA SER A 355 -30.07 -13.59 17.16
C SER A 355 -29.30 -13.00 15.96
N ARG A 356 -27.97 -13.10 15.96
CA ARG A 356 -27.13 -12.71 14.82
C ARG A 356 -27.42 -13.59 13.61
N ALA A 357 -27.53 -14.90 13.79
CA ALA A 357 -27.85 -15.83 12.70
C ALA A 357 -29.20 -15.47 12.06
N LEU A 358 -30.24 -15.25 12.87
CA LEU A 358 -31.55 -14.83 12.38
C LEU A 358 -31.48 -13.53 11.60
N ARG A 359 -30.85 -12.46 12.14
CA ARG A 359 -30.73 -11.18 11.43
C ARG A 359 -30.00 -11.31 10.10
N VAL A 360 -28.85 -11.98 10.07
CA VAL A 360 -28.07 -12.15 8.83
C VAL A 360 -28.85 -12.96 7.80
N ILE A 361 -29.48 -14.05 8.20
CA ILE A 361 -30.25 -14.90 7.28
C ILE A 361 -31.53 -14.19 6.80
N SER A 362 -32.16 -13.37 7.65
CA SER A 362 -33.27 -12.51 7.23
C SER A 362 -32.83 -11.49 6.18
N TYR A 363 -31.65 -10.86 6.31
CA TYR A 363 -31.11 -10.00 5.27
C TYR A 363 -30.81 -10.75 3.96
N ILE A 364 -30.27 -11.97 4.04
CA ILE A 364 -30.04 -12.82 2.85
C ILE A 364 -31.37 -13.12 2.16
N ARG A 365 -32.40 -13.49 2.91
CA ARG A 365 -33.74 -13.75 2.36
C ARG A 365 -34.37 -12.50 1.76
N ARG A 366 -34.21 -11.33 2.40
CA ARG A 366 -34.67 -10.05 1.87
C ARG A 366 -33.97 -9.71 0.55
N PHE A 367 -32.66 -9.91 0.48
CA PHE A 367 -31.89 -9.70 -0.75
C PHE A 367 -32.37 -10.62 -1.88
N TYR A 368 -32.60 -11.90 -1.56
CA TYR A 368 -33.18 -12.85 -2.51
C TYR A 368 -34.57 -12.40 -2.97
N GLN A 369 -35.45 -11.97 -2.06
CA GLN A 369 -36.78 -11.48 -2.41
C GLN A 369 -36.74 -10.25 -3.33
N ARG A 370 -35.79 -9.33 -3.11
CA ARG A 370 -35.59 -8.12 -3.92
C ARG A 370 -35.04 -8.38 -5.31
N THR A 371 -34.20 -9.40 -5.47
CA THR A 371 -33.48 -9.65 -6.73
C THR A 371 -34.11 -10.75 -7.59
N HIS A 372 -34.80 -11.71 -6.97
CA HIS A 372 -35.29 -12.87 -7.68
C HIS A 372 -36.58 -12.55 -8.49
N PRO A 373 -36.65 -12.89 -9.80
CA PRO A 373 -37.73 -12.47 -10.69
C PRO A 373 -39.14 -12.80 -10.20
N LYS A 374 -39.32 -13.97 -9.56
CA LYS A 374 -40.63 -14.43 -9.07
C LYS A 374 -41.13 -13.72 -7.80
N THR A 375 -40.23 -13.14 -7.01
CA THR A 375 -40.55 -12.56 -5.70
C THR A 375 -40.43 -11.04 -5.69
N LYS A 376 -39.69 -10.47 -6.64
CA LYS A 376 -39.44 -9.03 -6.75
C LYS A 376 -40.73 -8.21 -6.85
N SER A 377 -41.75 -8.70 -7.57
CA SER A 377 -43.05 -8.01 -7.74
C SER A 377 -43.87 -7.92 -6.44
N PHE A 378 -43.65 -8.82 -5.49
CA PHE A 378 -44.41 -8.89 -4.23
C PHE A 378 -43.71 -8.17 -3.07
N PHE A 379 -42.45 -7.75 -3.25
CA PHE A 379 -41.67 -7.10 -2.20
C PHE A 379 -42.04 -5.61 -2.10
N LYS A 380 -42.75 -5.22 -1.03
CA LYS A 380 -43.28 -3.86 -0.82
C LYS A 380 -42.59 -3.06 0.31
N THR A 381 -41.52 -3.59 0.90
CA THR A 381 -40.95 -2.99 2.13
C THR A 381 -39.88 -1.95 1.85
N GLU A 382 -40.17 -0.68 2.18
CA GLU A 382 -39.25 0.46 2.05
C GLU A 382 -38.28 0.63 3.24
N SER A 383 -38.56 -0.03 4.37
CA SER A 383 -37.73 0.10 5.58
C SER A 383 -36.37 -0.63 5.49
N ASN A 384 -35.34 0.05 5.97
CA ASN A 384 -33.97 -0.51 6.09
C ASN A 384 -33.84 -1.51 7.25
N LEU A 385 -34.76 -1.51 8.23
CA LEU A 385 -34.72 -2.42 9.39
C LEU A 385 -35.47 -3.72 9.11
N ILE A 386 -35.02 -4.83 9.72
CA ILE A 386 -35.71 -6.13 9.65
C ILE A 386 -36.95 -6.09 10.54
N SER A 387 -38.11 -6.43 9.96
CA SER A 387 -39.37 -6.53 10.69
C SER A 387 -39.44 -7.81 11.56
N PRO A 388 -40.21 -7.80 12.66
CA PRO A 388 -40.47 -9.01 13.45
C PRO A 388 -41.05 -10.16 12.62
N ASP A 389 -41.88 -9.87 11.62
CA ASP A 389 -42.48 -10.87 10.74
C ASP A 389 -41.43 -11.55 9.85
N GLU A 390 -40.46 -10.81 9.33
CA GLU A 390 -39.34 -11.38 8.58
C GLU A 390 -38.49 -12.32 9.45
N ILE A 391 -38.26 -11.97 10.72
CA ILE A 391 -37.56 -12.82 11.68
C ILE A 391 -38.37 -14.09 11.95
N LYS A 392 -39.69 -13.97 12.13
CA LYS A 392 -40.60 -15.10 12.35
C LYS A 392 -40.59 -16.06 11.16
N LEU A 393 -40.76 -15.55 9.94
CA LEU A 393 -40.67 -16.33 8.70
C LEU A 393 -39.29 -16.97 8.52
N THR A 394 -38.22 -16.25 8.88
CA THR A 394 -36.84 -16.77 8.86
C THR A 394 -36.68 -17.94 9.81
N THR A 395 -37.21 -17.80 11.02
CA THR A 395 -37.18 -18.85 12.04
C THR A 395 -37.93 -20.09 11.58
N GLN A 396 -39.15 -19.94 11.04
CA GLN A 396 -39.94 -21.06 10.51
C GLN A 396 -39.22 -21.80 9.37
N CYS A 397 -38.60 -21.06 8.45
CA CYS A 397 -37.84 -21.65 7.35
C CYS A 397 -36.62 -22.45 7.84
N LEU A 398 -35.86 -21.91 8.79
CA LEU A 398 -34.71 -22.62 9.37
C LEU A 398 -35.14 -23.88 10.10
N ILE A 399 -36.27 -23.84 10.81
CA ILE A 399 -36.87 -25.02 11.44
C ILE A 399 -37.23 -26.06 10.38
N SER A 400 -37.95 -25.66 9.32
CA SER A 400 -38.36 -26.58 8.24
C SER A 400 -37.15 -27.23 7.56
N ILE A 401 -36.11 -26.45 7.23
CA ILE A 401 -34.86 -26.96 6.65
C ILE A 401 -34.17 -27.94 7.60
N CYS A 402 -34.11 -27.61 8.90
CA CYS A 402 -33.52 -28.47 9.91
C CYS A 402 -34.27 -29.79 10.05
N GLN A 403 -35.61 -29.75 10.07
CA GLN A 403 -36.44 -30.95 10.16
C GLN A 403 -36.28 -31.84 8.93
N LYS A 404 -36.36 -31.26 7.72
CA LYS A 404 -36.16 -32.01 6.47
C LYS A 404 -34.77 -32.62 6.34
N ARG A 405 -33.75 -31.99 6.93
CA ARG A 405 -32.37 -32.51 6.89
C ARG A 405 -32.15 -33.68 7.85
N TYR A 406 -32.65 -33.59 9.07
CA TYR A 406 -32.35 -34.57 10.13
C TYR A 406 -33.43 -35.62 10.34
N TYR A 407 -34.67 -35.32 9.98
CA TYR A 407 -35.83 -36.21 10.05
C TYR A 407 -36.42 -36.41 8.65
N SER A 408 -35.58 -36.58 7.62
CA SER A 408 -36.02 -36.64 6.23
C SER A 408 -37.04 -37.76 5.97
N GLU A 409 -36.76 -38.97 6.45
CA GLU A 409 -37.66 -40.12 6.31
C GLU A 409 -38.96 -39.90 7.09
N GLU A 410 -38.87 -39.46 8.34
CA GLU A 410 -40.05 -39.19 9.16
C GLU A 410 -40.90 -38.06 8.59
N TYR A 411 -40.28 -37.00 8.06
CA TYR A 411 -40.97 -35.86 7.46
C TYR A 411 -41.81 -36.30 6.25
N GLU A 412 -41.24 -37.07 5.32
CA GLU A 412 -41.97 -37.53 4.13
C GLU A 412 -43.07 -38.56 4.47
N ARG A 413 -42.83 -39.42 5.47
CA ARG A 413 -43.87 -40.35 5.94
C ARG A 413 -45.04 -39.63 6.60
N LEU A 414 -44.78 -38.66 7.48
CA LEU A 414 -45.83 -37.86 8.10
C LEU A 414 -46.58 -37.02 7.08
N LYS A 415 -45.88 -36.44 6.10
CA LYS A 415 -46.49 -35.66 5.01
C LYS A 415 -47.41 -36.51 4.12
N SER A 416 -47.10 -37.79 3.95
CA SER A 416 -47.94 -38.76 3.21
C SER A 416 -48.99 -39.47 4.08
N GLY A 417 -49.18 -39.04 5.34
CA GLY A 417 -50.15 -39.63 6.27
C GLY A 417 -49.78 -41.04 6.76
N LYS A 418 -48.53 -41.48 6.58
CA LYS A 418 -48.03 -42.79 7.00
C LYS A 418 -47.39 -42.71 8.38
N SER A 419 -47.50 -43.79 9.15
CA SER A 419 -46.78 -43.92 10.43
C SER A 419 -45.25 -43.91 10.21
N ILE A 420 -44.50 -43.33 11.14
CA ILE A 420 -43.04 -43.25 11.10
C ILE A 420 -42.38 -44.59 11.50
N GLY A 421 -41.08 -44.73 11.23
CA GLY A 421 -40.36 -45.97 11.53
C GLY A 421 -40.31 -46.30 13.02
N GLY A 422 -40.45 -47.58 13.37
CA GLY A 422 -40.44 -48.08 14.75
C GLY A 422 -39.17 -47.75 15.56
N LYS A 423 -38.06 -47.47 14.87
CA LYS A 423 -36.76 -47.10 15.48
C LYS A 423 -36.57 -45.60 15.69
N SER A 424 -37.52 -44.76 15.27
CA SER A 424 -37.36 -43.30 15.34
C SER A 424 -37.42 -42.79 16.78
N GLU A 425 -36.48 -41.92 17.17
CA GLU A 425 -36.40 -41.35 18.53
C GLU A 425 -37.61 -40.48 18.89
N ILE A 426 -38.37 -40.01 17.90
CA ILE A 426 -39.53 -39.15 18.07
C ILE A 426 -40.86 -39.91 18.04
N LEU A 427 -40.89 -41.22 17.74
CA LEU A 427 -42.12 -42.02 17.70
C LEU A 427 -42.95 -41.93 19.00
N PRO A 428 -42.37 -41.99 20.21
CA PRO A 428 -43.14 -41.88 21.46
C PRO A 428 -43.85 -40.52 21.64
N LEU A 429 -43.48 -39.52 20.85
CA LEU A 429 -44.03 -38.17 20.91
C LEU A 429 -45.25 -37.99 20.00
N ASN A 430 -45.70 -39.05 19.32
CA ASN A 430 -46.79 -39.03 18.35
C ASN A 430 -46.70 -37.82 17.40
N PRO A 431 -45.62 -37.73 16.59
CA PRO A 431 -45.32 -36.53 15.83
C PRO A 431 -46.32 -36.32 14.68
N PHE A 432 -46.63 -35.06 14.37
CA PHE A 432 -47.47 -34.69 13.23
C PHE A 432 -46.94 -33.42 12.56
N ILE A 433 -47.38 -33.15 11.33
CA ILE A 433 -47.06 -31.92 10.59
C ILE A 433 -48.21 -30.93 10.77
N ASP A 434 -47.90 -29.71 11.19
CA ASP A 434 -48.89 -28.64 11.31
C ASP A 434 -49.24 -27.99 9.97
N LYS A 435 -50.19 -27.04 9.98
CA LYS A 435 -50.61 -26.28 8.80
C LYS A 435 -49.49 -25.47 8.13
N ASP A 436 -48.41 -25.16 8.87
CA ASP A 436 -47.26 -24.41 8.38
C ASP A 436 -46.15 -25.35 7.85
N GLY A 437 -46.41 -26.66 7.81
CA GLY A 437 -45.46 -27.67 7.33
C GLY A 437 -44.33 -27.99 8.32
N ILE A 438 -44.53 -27.70 9.61
CA ILE A 438 -43.56 -27.90 10.69
C ILE A 438 -43.93 -29.17 11.48
N MET A 439 -42.93 -30.03 11.74
CA MET A 439 -43.11 -31.20 12.60
C MET A 439 -43.22 -30.80 14.08
N ARG A 440 -44.25 -31.29 14.76
CA ARG A 440 -44.52 -31.02 16.18
C ARG A 440 -44.80 -32.31 16.94
N ALA A 441 -44.57 -32.26 18.26
CA ALA A 441 -44.96 -33.33 19.15
C ALA A 441 -46.47 -33.30 19.39
N GLY A 442 -47.11 -34.46 19.31
CA GLY A 442 -48.44 -34.70 19.86
C GLY A 442 -48.38 -34.84 21.39
N GLY A 443 -49.55 -34.91 22.03
CA GLY A 443 -49.59 -35.16 23.46
C GLY A 443 -50.96 -34.97 24.09
N ARG A 444 -51.02 -35.27 25.39
CA ARG A 444 -52.23 -35.21 26.23
C ARG A 444 -52.72 -33.78 26.50
N LEU A 445 -51.87 -32.79 26.25
CA LEU A 445 -52.18 -31.37 26.49
C LEU A 445 -52.88 -30.70 25.30
N SER A 446 -53.21 -31.44 24.24
CA SER A 446 -53.85 -30.91 23.02
C SER A 446 -55.14 -30.12 23.29
N ALA A 447 -55.94 -30.55 24.27
CA ALA A 447 -57.23 -29.96 24.62
C ALA A 447 -57.14 -28.77 25.60
N SER A 448 -55.96 -28.43 26.13
CA SER A 448 -55.83 -27.33 27.09
C SER A 448 -56.03 -25.96 26.43
N SER A 449 -56.99 -25.18 26.91
CA SER A 449 -57.22 -23.80 26.45
C SER A 449 -56.18 -22.82 26.97
N ASP A 450 -55.60 -23.10 28.13
CA ASP A 450 -54.73 -22.16 28.86
C ASP A 450 -53.30 -22.12 28.32
N LEU A 451 -52.95 -23.06 27.44
CA LEU A 451 -51.63 -23.20 26.85
C LEU A 451 -51.61 -22.73 25.39
N SER A 452 -50.54 -22.01 25.04
CA SER A 452 -50.30 -21.63 23.65
C SER A 452 -50.15 -22.87 22.75
N TYR A 453 -50.37 -22.70 21.45
CA TYR A 453 -50.28 -23.82 20.51
C TYR A 453 -48.90 -24.51 20.55
N SER A 454 -47.81 -23.76 20.70
CA SER A 454 -46.46 -24.32 20.82
C SER A 454 -46.18 -24.96 22.19
N GLU A 455 -46.90 -24.60 23.25
CA GLU A 455 -46.80 -25.29 24.54
C GLU A 455 -47.54 -26.63 24.54
N ARG A 456 -48.69 -26.69 23.84
CA ARG A 456 -49.43 -27.93 23.62
C ARG A 456 -48.71 -28.86 22.65
N HIS A 457 -48.17 -28.28 21.59
CA HIS A 457 -47.55 -28.96 20.46
C HIS A 457 -46.17 -28.37 20.18
N PRO A 458 -45.16 -28.67 21.02
CA PRO A 458 -43.83 -28.13 20.87
C PRO A 458 -43.18 -28.61 19.57
N ILE A 459 -42.42 -27.72 18.94
CA ILE A 459 -41.74 -27.96 17.67
C ILE A 459 -40.62 -28.98 17.88
N LEU A 460 -40.58 -30.02 17.05
CA LEU A 460 -39.54 -31.04 17.15
C LEU A 460 -38.24 -30.53 16.53
N LEU A 461 -37.16 -30.55 17.30
CA LEU A 461 -35.82 -30.21 16.82
C LEU A 461 -34.83 -31.31 17.20
N PRO A 462 -33.97 -31.75 16.27
CA PRO A 462 -33.00 -32.81 16.52
C PRO A 462 -31.90 -32.36 17.48
N TYR A 463 -31.43 -33.26 18.33
CA TYR A 463 -30.36 -32.98 19.30
C TYR A 463 -29.03 -32.57 18.64
N SER A 464 -28.69 -33.17 17.51
CA SER A 464 -27.42 -32.96 16.81
C SER A 464 -27.37 -31.68 15.96
N ALA A 465 -28.50 -31.01 15.73
CA ALA A 465 -28.50 -29.81 14.90
C ALA A 465 -27.85 -28.61 15.56
N LYS A 466 -27.13 -27.85 14.74
CA LYS A 466 -26.56 -26.57 15.15
C LYS A 466 -27.63 -25.56 15.58
N LEU A 467 -28.80 -25.58 14.93
CA LEU A 467 -29.96 -24.77 15.28
C LEU A 467 -30.37 -24.98 16.75
N SER A 468 -30.51 -26.24 17.17
CA SER A 468 -30.87 -26.63 18.54
C SER A 468 -29.86 -26.09 19.54
N ARG A 469 -28.56 -26.26 19.29
CA ARG A 469 -27.51 -25.75 20.17
C ARG A 469 -27.50 -24.23 20.27
N LEU A 470 -27.63 -23.52 19.14
CA LEU A 470 -27.70 -22.05 19.13
C LEU A 470 -28.93 -21.54 19.90
N TYR A 471 -30.07 -22.19 19.75
CA TYR A 471 -31.28 -21.83 20.48
C TYR A 471 -31.12 -22.04 22.00
N VAL A 472 -30.56 -23.17 22.44
CA VAL A 472 -30.29 -23.40 23.87
C VAL A 472 -29.31 -22.37 24.44
N GLN A 473 -28.27 -21.99 23.69
CA GLN A 473 -27.36 -20.91 24.07
C GLN A 473 -28.06 -19.55 24.17
N PHE A 474 -28.98 -19.26 23.25
CA PHE A 474 -29.79 -18.05 23.28
C PHE A 474 -30.70 -18.00 24.51
N VAL A 475 -31.42 -19.09 24.81
CA VAL A 475 -32.25 -19.17 26.02
C VAL A 475 -31.41 -18.97 27.27
N HIS A 476 -30.21 -19.55 27.34
CA HIS A 476 -29.28 -19.35 28.46
C HIS A 476 -28.89 -17.88 28.67
N GLN A 477 -28.70 -17.13 27.58
CA GLN A 477 -28.37 -15.71 27.63
C GLN A 477 -29.58 -14.84 28.02
N VAL A 478 -30.75 -15.11 27.44
CA VAL A 478 -31.98 -14.34 27.70
C VAL A 478 -32.53 -14.61 29.10
N SER A 479 -32.34 -15.82 29.64
CA SER A 479 -32.70 -16.16 31.01
C SER A 479 -31.70 -15.68 32.06
N ILE A 480 -30.73 -14.83 31.68
CA ILE A 480 -29.67 -14.29 32.55
C ILE A 480 -28.95 -15.44 33.27
N HIS A 481 -28.44 -16.40 32.49
CA HIS A 481 -27.72 -17.57 32.99
C HIS A 481 -28.55 -18.51 33.87
N GLY A 482 -29.85 -18.65 33.55
CA GLY A 482 -30.77 -19.51 34.27
C GLY A 482 -30.31 -20.96 34.43
N GLU A 483 -30.72 -21.59 35.53
CA GLU A 483 -30.38 -22.96 35.88
C GLU A 483 -31.09 -24.02 35.00
N ASN A 484 -30.74 -25.29 35.20
CA ASN A 484 -31.23 -26.42 34.41
C ASN A 484 -32.77 -26.48 34.31
N GLN A 485 -33.49 -26.27 35.42
CA GLN A 485 -34.96 -26.37 35.44
C GLN A 485 -35.63 -25.22 34.68
N LEU A 486 -35.18 -23.98 34.92
CA LEU A 486 -35.70 -22.80 34.25
C LEU A 486 -35.47 -22.90 32.73
N MET A 487 -34.24 -23.22 32.32
CA MET A 487 -33.92 -23.41 30.90
C MET A 487 -34.77 -24.50 30.26
N LEU A 488 -34.97 -25.63 30.95
CA LEU A 488 -35.79 -26.73 30.44
C LEU A 488 -37.25 -26.28 30.22
N ARG A 489 -37.83 -25.52 31.15
CA ARG A 489 -39.20 -25.00 31.03
C ARG A 489 -39.31 -24.03 29.86
N LEU A 490 -38.39 -23.06 29.75
CA LEU A 490 -38.39 -22.07 28.67
C LEU A 490 -38.23 -22.73 27.30
N ILE A 491 -37.34 -23.71 27.17
CA ILE A 491 -37.20 -24.44 25.90
C ILE A 491 -38.47 -25.21 25.57
N ARG A 492 -39.05 -25.94 26.53
CA ARG A 492 -40.28 -26.73 26.33
C ARG A 492 -41.53 -25.91 26.04
N SER A 493 -41.53 -24.61 26.32
CA SER A 493 -42.63 -23.73 25.92
C SER A 493 -42.75 -23.57 24.40
N GLN A 494 -41.69 -23.89 23.65
CA GLN A 494 -41.68 -23.76 22.19
C GLN A 494 -41.17 -24.99 21.45
N PHE A 495 -40.16 -25.68 22.01
CA PHE A 495 -39.41 -26.74 21.34
C PHE A 495 -39.30 -27.99 22.19
N TRP A 496 -39.40 -29.14 21.52
CA TRP A 496 -39.06 -30.43 22.06
C TRP A 496 -37.79 -30.94 21.39
N ILE A 497 -36.67 -30.87 22.14
CA ILE A 497 -35.38 -31.38 21.70
C ILE A 497 -35.10 -32.70 22.46
N PRO A 498 -34.92 -33.85 21.78
CA PRO A 498 -34.53 -35.08 22.43
C PRO A 498 -33.24 -34.87 23.25
N ARG A 499 -33.16 -35.43 24.47
CA ARG A 499 -31.98 -35.30 25.34
C ARG A 499 -31.55 -33.85 25.67
N VAL A 500 -32.47 -32.88 25.61
CA VAL A 500 -32.17 -31.45 25.84
C VAL A 500 -31.47 -31.16 27.18
N LYS A 501 -31.76 -31.92 28.25
CA LYS A 501 -31.10 -31.75 29.56
C LYS A 501 -29.57 -31.86 29.47
N ASN A 502 -29.06 -32.75 28.63
CA ASN A 502 -27.62 -32.91 28.42
C ASN A 502 -27.03 -31.70 27.68
N MET A 503 -27.76 -31.18 26.70
CA MET A 503 -27.36 -29.97 25.98
C MET A 503 -27.33 -28.75 26.89
N ILE A 504 -28.35 -28.57 27.75
CA ILE A 504 -28.41 -27.49 28.74
C ILE A 504 -27.20 -27.55 29.68
N ARG A 505 -26.92 -28.72 30.27
CA ARG A 505 -25.74 -28.91 31.15
C ARG A 505 -24.44 -28.58 30.44
N SER A 506 -24.29 -29.02 29.19
CA SER A 506 -23.13 -28.71 28.35
C SER A 506 -22.99 -27.21 28.10
N VAL A 507 -24.08 -26.50 27.80
CA VAL A 507 -24.06 -25.05 27.56
C VAL A 507 -23.68 -24.29 28.82
N ILE A 508 -24.27 -24.63 29.98
CA ILE A 508 -23.96 -24.00 31.26
C ILE A 508 -22.51 -24.25 31.67
N HIS A 509 -22.02 -25.49 31.54
CA HIS A 509 -20.64 -25.84 31.89
C HIS A 509 -19.60 -25.08 31.06
N ASN A 510 -19.86 -24.91 29.76
CA ASN A 510 -18.98 -24.19 28.85
C ASN A 510 -19.13 -22.65 28.94
N CYS A 511 -20.03 -22.14 29.78
CA CYS A 511 -20.28 -20.71 29.88
C CYS A 511 -19.30 -20.05 30.88
N LYS A 512 -18.41 -19.20 30.37
CA LYS A 512 -17.41 -18.48 31.18
C LYS A 512 -18.03 -17.74 32.35
N VAL A 513 -19.17 -17.08 32.15
CA VAL A 513 -19.86 -16.31 33.19
C VAL A 513 -20.33 -17.24 34.32
N CYS A 514 -20.97 -18.36 33.98
CA CYS A 514 -21.36 -19.38 34.96
C CYS A 514 -20.15 -19.97 35.69
N THR A 515 -19.03 -20.19 35.00
CA THR A 515 -17.80 -20.68 35.60
C THR A 515 -17.22 -19.69 36.61
N ILE A 516 -17.24 -18.39 36.28
CA ILE A 516 -16.80 -17.32 37.20
C ILE A 516 -17.70 -17.28 38.43
N TYR A 517 -19.03 -17.25 38.25
CA TYR A 517 -19.96 -17.23 39.39
C TYR A 517 -19.91 -18.49 40.26
N LYS A 518 -19.55 -19.64 39.69
CA LYS A 518 -19.35 -20.89 40.44
C LYS A 518 -18.01 -20.94 41.18
N LYS A 519 -17.04 -20.08 40.86
CA LYS A 519 -15.73 -20.08 41.51
C LYS A 519 -15.90 -19.54 42.94
N ARG A 520 -15.79 -20.43 43.94
CA ARG A 520 -15.71 -20.02 45.35
C ARG A 520 -14.48 -19.15 45.55
N SER A 521 -14.62 -18.03 46.27
CA SER A 521 -13.49 -17.26 46.78
C SER A 521 -12.58 -18.21 47.58
N GLN A 522 -11.30 -18.28 47.23
CA GLN A 522 -10.35 -19.04 48.04
C GLN A 522 -10.17 -18.33 49.38
N ALA A 523 -10.34 -19.06 50.49
CA ALA A 523 -9.96 -18.57 51.79
C ALA A 523 -8.42 -18.58 51.87
N GLN A 524 -7.82 -17.50 52.40
CA GLN A 524 -6.40 -17.48 52.71
C GLN A 524 -6.11 -18.55 53.76
N LEU A 525 -5.23 -19.50 53.43
CA LEU A 525 -4.69 -20.44 54.42
C LEU A 525 -3.68 -19.66 55.28
N MET A 526 -3.94 -19.52 56.58
CA MET A 526 -2.91 -19.02 57.50
C MET A 526 -1.81 -20.08 57.64
N GLY A 527 -0.55 -19.65 57.54
CA GLY A 527 0.59 -20.54 57.75
C GLY A 527 0.62 -21.12 59.16
N ILE A 528 1.21 -22.30 59.31
CA ILE A 528 1.46 -22.92 60.62
C ILE A 528 2.42 -22.01 61.39
N LEU A 529 2.10 -21.70 62.64
CA LEU A 529 3.00 -20.93 63.49
C LEU A 529 4.27 -21.76 63.79
N PRO A 530 5.46 -21.16 63.75
CA PRO A 530 6.70 -21.85 64.06
C PRO A 530 6.73 -22.24 65.56
N GLU A 531 7.45 -23.32 65.88
CA GLU A 531 7.43 -23.97 67.20
C GLU A 531 7.80 -23.01 68.33
N GLU A 532 8.68 -22.05 68.04
CA GLU A 532 9.15 -20.99 68.94
C GLU A 532 8.03 -20.06 69.42
N ARG A 533 6.91 -19.97 68.68
CA ARG A 533 5.70 -19.23 69.09
C ARG A 533 4.68 -20.07 69.84
N THR A 534 4.81 -21.39 69.80
CA THR A 534 3.87 -22.34 70.44
C THR A 534 4.45 -23.02 71.67
N THR A 535 5.73 -22.83 71.96
CA THR A 535 6.44 -23.39 73.13
C THR A 535 6.67 -22.32 74.19
N PHE A 536 6.53 -22.69 75.46
CA PHE A 536 6.80 -21.78 76.58
C PHE A 536 8.31 -21.49 76.64
N SER A 537 8.66 -20.21 76.53
CA SER A 537 10.03 -19.72 76.67
C SER A 537 10.06 -18.45 77.54
N ARG A 538 11.23 -18.06 78.04
CA ARG A 538 11.38 -16.82 78.81
C ARG A 538 11.22 -15.61 77.87
N ALA A 539 10.81 -14.46 78.42
CA ALA A 539 10.68 -13.24 77.61
C ALA A 539 11.98 -12.93 76.87
N PHE A 540 11.88 -12.57 75.58
CA PHE A 540 12.99 -12.27 74.67
C PHE A 540 13.95 -13.43 74.34
N THR A 541 13.60 -14.69 74.67
CA THR A 541 14.42 -15.86 74.28
C THR A 541 14.48 -16.01 72.75
N ASN A 542 13.34 -15.82 72.09
CA ASN A 542 13.21 -15.84 70.64
C ASN A 542 12.71 -14.48 70.18
N ALA A 543 13.54 -13.74 69.45
CA ALA A 543 13.17 -12.45 68.86
C ALA A 543 13.01 -12.63 67.34
N GLY A 544 11.78 -12.46 66.84
CA GLY A 544 11.53 -12.42 65.40
C GLY A 544 11.80 -11.03 64.85
N VAL A 545 12.79 -10.89 63.97
CA VAL A 545 13.08 -9.64 63.28
C VAL A 545 12.54 -9.75 61.85
N ASP A 546 11.53 -8.94 61.51
CA ASP A 546 11.10 -8.79 60.12
C ASP A 546 12.15 -7.98 59.37
N PHE A 547 13.08 -8.69 58.73
CA PHE A 547 14.18 -8.08 57.98
C PHE A 547 13.75 -7.43 56.67
N ALA A 548 12.58 -7.81 56.14
CA ALA A 548 12.24 -7.50 54.77
C ALA A 548 11.22 -6.37 54.64
N GLY A 549 10.30 -6.25 55.61
CA GLY A 549 9.15 -5.36 55.49
C GLY A 549 8.29 -5.68 54.25
N PRO A 550 7.33 -4.80 53.88
CA PRO A 550 6.51 -5.03 52.71
C PRO A 550 7.31 -4.90 51.41
N PHE A 551 7.30 -5.95 50.60
CA PHE A 551 7.76 -5.91 49.22
C PHE A 551 6.74 -5.22 48.32
N ASN A 552 7.24 -4.43 47.38
CA ASN A 552 6.42 -3.82 46.36
C ASN A 552 6.21 -4.81 45.21
N ILE A 553 5.04 -5.45 45.18
CA ILE A 553 4.68 -6.45 44.18
C ILE A 553 3.93 -5.78 43.02
N LYS A 554 4.28 -6.16 41.78
CA LYS A 554 3.51 -5.85 40.57
C LYS A 554 2.72 -7.08 40.15
N SER A 555 1.42 -6.95 39.99
CA SER A 555 0.54 -8.04 39.58
C SER A 555 0.67 -8.41 38.09
N TYR A 556 1.15 -7.51 37.23
CA TYR A 556 1.49 -7.78 35.82
C TYR A 556 2.47 -6.73 35.24
N ARG A 557 3.07 -6.99 34.07
CA ARG A 557 3.99 -6.04 33.38
C ARG A 557 3.24 -5.22 32.31
N GLY A 558 3.19 -3.88 32.45
CA GLY A 558 2.59 -2.95 31.48
C GLY A 558 2.47 -1.49 32.00
N ARG A 559 2.20 -0.50 31.14
CA ARG A 559 1.97 0.90 31.56
C ARG A 559 0.68 1.00 32.39
N GLY A 560 0.75 1.68 33.54
CA GLY A 560 -0.39 1.88 34.46
C GLY A 560 -0.55 0.83 35.57
N CYS A 561 0.40 -0.10 35.73
CA CYS A 561 0.33 -1.10 36.81
C CYS A 561 0.45 -0.44 38.19
N ARG A 562 -0.56 -0.60 39.05
CA ARG A 562 -0.50 -0.20 40.46
C ARG A 562 0.41 -1.16 41.23
N ILE A 563 1.27 -0.60 42.07
CA ILE A 563 2.17 -1.35 42.96
C ILE A 563 1.42 -1.55 44.28
N SER A 564 1.37 -2.78 44.78
CA SER A 564 0.78 -3.12 46.08
C SER A 564 1.83 -3.71 47.01
N LYS A 565 1.73 -3.40 48.30
CA LYS A 565 2.56 -4.01 49.34
C LYS A 565 2.17 -5.48 49.52
N GLY A 566 3.13 -6.38 49.45
CA GLY A 566 2.99 -7.78 49.84
C GLY A 566 4.03 -8.12 50.90
N TYR A 567 3.66 -8.99 51.83
CA TYR A 567 4.54 -9.48 52.89
C TYR A 567 4.86 -10.93 52.56
N LEU A 568 6.11 -11.36 52.78
CA LEU A 568 6.51 -12.76 52.60
C LEU A 568 5.98 -13.62 53.74
#